data_AF-A0AA37BLP4-F1
#
_entry.id   AF-A0AA37BLP4-F1
#
_cell.length_a   1.000
_cell.length_b   1.000
_cell.length_c   1.000
_cell.angle_alpha   90.00
_cell.angle_beta   90.00
_cell.angle_gamma   90.00
#
_symmetry.space_group_name_H-M   'P 1'
#
loop_
_entity.id
_entity.type
_entity.pdbx_description
1 polymer ?
#
loop_
_entity_poly.entity_id
_entity_poly.type
_entity_poly.pdbx_seq_one_letter_code
_entity_poly.pdbx_strand_id
1 'polypeptide(L)'
;MQRPATGRIVRYRGKQGLHALRAAIVTADVETLDPEGVRVGALPGLDSEFHVHLWVFSPGHARGGFAEFNVGPGQTPGTWHWPERS
;
A
#
# COMPACT_ATOMS: atom_id res chain seq x y z
N MET A 1 -12.61 -5.81 9.65
CA MET A 1 -12.01 -5.52 8.34
C MET A 1 -11.22 -6.76 7.91
N GLN A 2 -11.27 -7.19 6.65
CA GLN A 2 -10.45 -8.32 6.21
C GLN A 2 -8.97 -7.91 6.21
N ARG A 3 -8.07 -8.76 6.75
CA ARG A 3 -6.62 -8.53 6.71
C ARG A 3 -6.16 -8.44 5.25
N PRO A 4 -5.33 -7.44 4.90
CA PRO A 4 -4.74 -7.39 3.57
C PRO A 4 -3.76 -8.56 3.40
N ALA A 5 -3.58 -9.00 2.16
CA ALA A 5 -2.65 -10.06 1.81
C ALA A 5 -1.88 -9.68 0.55
N THR A 6 -0.63 -10.11 0.45
CA THR A 6 0.22 -9.88 -0.72
C THR A 6 -0.44 -10.39 -2.00
N GLY A 7 -0.29 -9.61 -3.08
CA GLY A 7 -0.93 -9.85 -4.37
C GLY A 7 -2.37 -9.34 -4.49
N ARG A 8 -3.00 -8.87 -3.40
CA ARG A 8 -4.35 -8.30 -3.45
C ARG A 8 -4.35 -6.88 -4.01
N ILE A 9 -5.36 -6.56 -4.81
CA ILE A 9 -5.61 -5.20 -5.30
C ILE A 9 -6.46 -4.44 -4.28
N VAL A 10 -6.00 -3.24 -3.93
CA VAL A 10 -6.67 -2.29 -3.04
C VAL A 10 -6.83 -0.93 -3.73
N ARG A 11 -7.61 -0.05 -3.12
CA ARG A 11 -7.68 1.37 -3.48
C ARG A 11 -6.77 2.16 -2.57
N TYR A 12 -5.87 2.94 -3.15
CA TYR A 12 -4.99 3.86 -2.43
C TYR A 12 -5.47 5.31 -2.62
N ARG A 13 -5.58 6.04 -1.52
CA ARG A 13 -5.83 7.49 -1.56
C ARG A 13 -4.50 8.23 -1.53
N GLY A 14 -4.14 8.84 -2.66
CA GLY A 14 -2.84 9.50 -2.80
C GLY A 14 -2.63 10.69 -1.87
N LYS A 15 -1.42 10.84 -1.31
CA LYS A 15 -0.97 12.04 -0.60
C LYS A 15 -0.79 13.25 -1.53
N GLN A 16 -0.43 13.00 -2.78
CA GLN A 16 -0.17 14.01 -3.82
C GLN A 16 -1.28 14.00 -4.88
N GLY A 17 -1.91 15.17 -5.07
CA GLY A 17 -3.15 15.34 -5.86
C GLY A 17 -4.36 14.92 -5.04
N LEU A 18 -4.84 15.83 -4.19
CA LEU A 18 -5.66 15.66 -2.97
C LEU A 18 -6.91 14.75 -3.02
N HIS A 19 -7.29 14.17 -4.17
CA HIS A 19 -8.48 13.33 -4.28
C HIS A 19 -8.33 12.13 -5.23
N ALA A 20 -7.14 11.86 -5.78
CA ALA A 20 -6.99 10.78 -6.75
C ALA A 20 -7.03 9.40 -6.07
N LEU A 21 -8.12 8.67 -6.30
CA LEU A 21 -8.23 7.26 -5.98
C LEU A 21 -7.43 6.45 -7.02
N ARG A 22 -6.45 5.67 -6.55
CA ARG A 22 -5.59 4.86 -7.41
C ARG A 22 -5.78 3.38 -7.11
N ALA A 23 -5.60 2.54 -8.12
CA ALA A 23 -5.39 1.12 -7.88
C ALA A 23 -3.99 0.93 -7.29
N ALA A 24 -3.86 0.02 -6.34
CA ALA A 24 -2.58 -0.41 -5.82
C ALA A 24 -2.60 -1.92 -5.56
N ILE A 25 -1.45 -2.56 -5.65
CA ILE A 25 -1.27 -3.96 -5.27
C ILE A 25 -0.47 -4.04 -3.97
N VAL A 26 -0.89 -4.91 -3.06
CA VAL A 26 -0.12 -5.23 -1.84
C VAL A 26 1.12 -6.00 -2.26
N THR A 27 2.29 -5.42 -2.01
CA THR A 27 3.59 -6.03 -2.31
C THR A 27 4.21 -6.72 -1.11
N ALA A 28 3.84 -6.31 0.12
CA ALA A 28 4.18 -7.00 1.34
C ALA A 28 3.12 -6.76 2.43
N ASP A 29 2.87 -7.79 3.23
CA ASP A 29 2.08 -7.80 4.47
C ASP A 29 2.95 -8.36 5.62
N VAL A 30 2.40 -8.52 6.82
CA VAL A 30 3.16 -9.04 7.98
C VAL A 30 3.64 -10.48 7.82
N GLU A 31 3.10 -11.26 6.89
CA GLU A 31 3.48 -12.66 6.65
C GLU A 31 4.56 -12.77 5.57
N THR A 32 4.70 -11.75 4.74
CA THR A 32 5.54 -11.76 3.54
C THR A 32 6.63 -10.69 3.51
N LEU A 33 6.59 -9.72 4.41
CA LEU A 33 7.66 -8.73 4.57
C LEU A 33 8.96 -9.43 4.97
N ASP A 34 10.03 -9.17 4.22
CA ASP A 34 11.36 -9.69 4.52
C ASP A 34 11.90 -9.09 5.84
N PRO A 35 12.03 -9.89 6.91
CA PRO A 35 12.51 -9.37 8.19
C PRO A 35 13.97 -8.91 8.11
N GLU A 36 14.78 -9.48 7.22
CA GLU A 36 16.18 -9.10 7.07
C GLU A 36 16.31 -7.73 6.41
N GLY A 37 15.53 -7.48 5.35
CA GLY A 37 15.41 -6.17 4.72
C GLY A 37 15.01 -5.06 5.70
N VAL A 38 14.13 -5.36 6.66
CA VAL A 38 13.78 -4.42 7.74
C VAL A 38 14.94 -4.23 8.72
N ARG A 39 15.58 -5.33 9.15
CA ARG A 39 16.70 -5.30 10.10
C ARG A 39 17.86 -4.45 9.62
N VAL A 40 18.16 -4.48 8.32
CA VAL A 40 19.24 -3.70 7.70
C VAL A 40 18.81 -2.31 7.24
N GLY A 41 17.55 -1.92 7.46
CA GLY A 41 17.01 -0.60 7.10
C GLY A 41 16.73 -0.40 5.61
N ALA A 42 16.71 -1.47 4.81
CA ALA A 42 16.37 -1.40 3.39
C ALA A 42 14.87 -1.19 3.16
N LEU A 43 14.02 -1.66 4.09
CA LEU A 43 12.57 -1.48 4.08
C LEU A 43 12.07 -0.98 5.44
N PRO A 44 11.04 -0.12 5.48
CA PRO A 44 10.36 0.18 6.74
C PRO A 44 9.61 -1.04 7.27
N GLY A 45 9.53 -1.18 8.59
CA GLY A 45 8.61 -2.14 9.22
C GLY A 45 7.14 -1.79 8.99
N LEU A 46 6.24 -2.68 9.43
CA LEU A 46 4.79 -2.43 9.45
C LEU A 46 4.34 -2.13 10.86
N ASP A 47 3.55 -1.07 11.03
CA ASP A 47 3.08 -0.62 12.36
C ASP A 47 1.97 -1.52 12.92
N SER A 48 1.28 -2.28 12.07
CA SER A 48 0.28 -3.27 12.50
C SER A 48 0.00 -4.33 11.44
N GLU A 49 -0.78 -5.36 11.79
CA GLU A 49 -1.25 -6.41 10.88
C GLU A 49 -2.12 -5.92 9.71
N PHE A 50 -2.54 -4.65 9.73
CA PHE A 50 -3.30 -4.00 8.66
C PHE A 50 -2.47 -3.01 7.83
N HIS A 51 -1.22 -2.75 8.23
CA HIS A 51 -0.31 -1.96 7.41
C HIS A 51 0.30 -2.84 6.33
N VAL A 52 0.57 -2.24 5.16
CA VAL A 52 1.15 -2.94 4.01
C VAL A 52 2.16 -2.09 3.27
N HIS A 53 2.98 -2.73 2.45
CA HIS A 53 3.67 -2.05 1.36
C HIS A 53 2.84 -2.18 0.08
N LEU A 54 2.85 -1.14 -0.72
CA LEU A 54 2.06 -1.03 -1.93
C LEU A 54 2.93 -0.67 -3.13
N TRP A 55 2.58 -1.21 -4.29
CA TRP A 55 2.86 -0.55 -5.56
C TRP A 55 1.59 0.15 -6.05
N VAL A 56 1.66 1.47 -6.17
CA VAL A 56 0.54 2.33 -6.57
C VAL A 56 0.65 2.64 -8.06
N PHE A 57 -0.39 2.32 -8.82
CA PHE A 57 -0.45 2.63 -10.26
C PHE A 57 -0.84 4.10 -10.47
N SER A 58 -0.11 4.80 -11.34
CA SER A 58 -0.37 6.20 -11.68
C SER A 58 -0.18 6.45 -13.17
N PRO A 59 -1.23 6.84 -13.91
CA PRO A 59 -1.13 7.06 -15.36
C PRO A 59 -0.26 8.26 -15.73
N GLY A 60 -0.11 9.24 -14.82
CA GLY A 60 0.69 10.45 -15.05
C GLY A 60 2.14 10.35 -14.59
N HIS A 61 2.58 9.23 -14.02
CA HIS A 61 3.95 9.08 -13.55
C HIS A 61 4.80 8.39 -14.62
N ALA A 62 5.99 8.92 -14.91
CA ALA A 62 6.85 8.40 -15.99
C ALA A 62 7.20 6.90 -15.85
N ARG A 63 7.12 6.35 -14.63
CA ARG A 63 7.38 4.93 -14.33
C ARG A 63 6.12 4.06 -14.24
N GLY A 64 4.94 4.60 -14.57
CA GLY A 64 3.64 3.92 -14.45
C GLY A 64 3.12 3.70 -13.02
N GLY A 65 3.96 3.94 -12.01
CA GLY A 65 3.61 3.83 -10.60
C GLY A 65 4.74 4.24 -9.66
N PHE A 66 4.51 4.04 -8.37
CA PHE A 66 5.47 4.29 -7.29
C PHE A 66 5.20 3.37 -6.09
N ALA A 67 6.23 3.12 -5.28
CA ALA A 67 6.10 2.37 -4.05
C ALA A 67 5.61 3.28 -2.90
N GLU A 68 4.76 2.74 -2.03
CA GLU A 68 4.42 3.33 -0.74
C GLU A 68 4.65 2.28 0.35
N PHE A 69 5.17 2.73 1.48
CA PHE A 69 5.58 1.85 2.57
C PHE A 69 4.72 2.12 3.79
N ASN A 70 4.54 1.08 4.60
CA ASN A 70 3.83 1.11 5.86
C ASN A 70 2.50 1.90 5.79
N VAL A 71 1.62 1.46 4.87
CA VAL A 71 0.35 2.13 4.56
C VAL A 71 -0.77 1.49 5.36
N GLY A 72 -1.41 2.26 6.23
CA GLY A 72 -2.56 1.81 7.03
C GLY A 72 -3.90 1.89 6.30
N PRO A 73 -4.93 1.19 6.80
CA PRO A 73 -6.28 1.27 6.25
C PRO A 73 -6.93 2.62 6.56
N GLY A 74 -7.81 3.10 5.67
CA GLY A 74 -8.55 4.33 5.92
C GLY A 74 -9.20 4.97 4.69
N GLN A 75 -9.71 6.17 4.92
CA GLN A 75 -10.32 7.03 3.90
C GLN A 75 -9.63 8.39 3.75
N THR A 76 -8.52 8.61 4.45
CA THR A 76 -7.71 9.83 4.36
C THR A 76 -6.59 9.66 3.33
N PRO A 77 -6.00 10.76 2.83
CA PRO A 77 -4.79 10.68 2.01
C PRO A 77 -3.68 9.88 2.71
N GLY A 78 -3.00 9.01 1.97
CA GLY A 78 -1.97 8.13 2.50
C GLY A 78 -2.48 6.82 3.10
N THR A 79 -3.74 6.45 2.85
CA THR A 79 -4.34 5.20 3.36
C THR A 79 -4.89 4.31 2.24
N TRP A 80 -5.15 3.04 2.56
CA TRP A 80 -5.77 2.08 1.65
C TRP A 80 -7.17 1.64 2.11
N HIS A 81 -8.00 1.18 1.18
CA HIS A 81 -9.24 0.46 1.49
C HIS A 81 -9.56 -0.59 0.43
N TRP A 82 -10.41 -1.55 0.80
CA TRP A 82 -10.93 -2.54 -0.13
C TRP A 82 -11.75 -1.86 -1.24
N PRO A 83 -11.65 -2.31 -2.49
CA PRO A 83 -12.59 -1.89 -3.52
C PRO A 83 -14.02 -2.24 -3.08
N GLU A 84 -14.96 -1.33 -3.31
CA GLU A 84 -16.38 -1.61 -3.12
C GLU A 84 -16.77 -2.80 -4.02
N ARG A 85 -17.53 -3.74 -3.47
CA ARG A 85 -18.08 -4.85 -4.27
C ARG A 85 -19.20 -4.27 -5.12
N SER A 86 -19.00 -4.23 -6.44
CA SER A 86 -20.04 -3.98 -7.43
C SER A 86 -21.00 -5.16 -7.54
#